data_AF-A0AAV9K754-F1
#
_entry.id   AF-A0AAV9K754-F1
#
_cell.length_a   1.000
_cell.length_b   1.000
_cell.length_c   1.000
_cell.angle_alpha   90.00
_cell.angle_beta   90.00
_cell.angle_gamma   90.00
#
_symmetry.space_group_name_H-M   'P 1'
#
loop_
_entity.id
_entity.type
_entity.pdbx_description
1 polymer ?
#
loop_
_entity_poly.entity_id
_entity_poly.type
_entity_poly.pdbx_seq_one_letter_code
_entity_poly.pdbx_strand_id
1 'polypeptide(L)'
;MTEMDAPLDFEFEEPCIVSPIVAKHKKKKVIGLDDLLSDFYQVKSDIPKKESKRAKIHKFDESDDDLDTREAELNNYVNKCQQQMNEISTDDQMPLWGLLVFGDQQAMATLTFPELSSCALLQSFMENEANSLLGIKTEEGEAFLEGLLVNGWLLKLVTDHGRVEKCIGAWTFSLMLYSPKEELRAAACEFCCSILLPKNQVDTVMFEMGWLPNHSELRRALEVYGFLLDSPSKSSSSMEIVDGDSDSAGPPHNIKYWIKYVSVCCQARAKRSVFSTAEVEDLITSVIYLFLDRQLIGLSSALKDCLHSLINFFSDDAFHLSCQKIAKSLTCRVPTDVNCLRSVESVAGLDARSKHLRSVLAFQFLVACFDDKVHDEEQILRSLISINLKDKNCDLLKMYIQLVLAENWLFCNSLLKDKPIISETWSACLRNCSCQITSTDLRSYASKVRSKASYLLQGNATR
;
A
#
# COMPACT_ATOMS: atom_id res chain seq x y z
N MET A 1 -13.85 20.98 -28.38
CA MET A 1 -14.95 21.70 -27.69
C MET A 1 -15.82 20.65 -27.04
N THR A 2 -15.81 20.42 -25.73
CA THR A 2 -15.33 21.21 -24.60
C THR A 2 -14.91 20.22 -23.52
N GLU A 3 -13.71 20.39 -22.96
CA GLU A 3 -13.18 19.61 -21.84
C GLU A 3 -13.88 20.00 -20.54
N MET A 4 -14.28 19.00 -19.74
CA MET A 4 -14.47 19.12 -18.30
C MET A 4 -14.12 17.75 -17.71
N ASP A 5 -12.96 17.68 -17.06
CA ASP A 5 -12.71 16.91 -15.83
C ASP A 5 -11.23 17.02 -15.48
N ALA A 6 -10.87 18.16 -14.89
CA ALA A 6 -9.65 18.30 -14.10
C ALA A 6 -9.98 18.04 -12.62
N PRO A 7 -9.19 17.24 -11.89
CA PRO A 7 -9.40 16.99 -10.47
C PRO A 7 -9.07 18.25 -9.65
N LEU A 8 -9.91 18.55 -8.66
CA LEU A 8 -9.75 19.68 -7.73
C LEU A 8 -8.43 19.57 -6.96
N ASP A 9 -7.50 20.49 -7.27
CA ASP A 9 -6.25 20.71 -6.54
C ASP A 9 -6.49 21.71 -5.40
N PHE A 10 -6.01 21.40 -4.20
CA PHE A 10 -6.25 22.18 -2.96
C PHE A 10 -5.01 22.94 -2.49
N GLU A 11 -4.00 23.10 -3.35
CA GLU A 11 -2.84 23.93 -3.06
C GLU A 11 -2.82 25.15 -3.99
N PHE A 12 -2.37 26.30 -3.45
CA PHE A 12 -2.24 27.64 -4.05
C PHE A 12 -3.33 28.67 -3.70
N GLU A 13 -3.05 29.41 -2.62
CA GLU A 13 -3.49 30.80 -2.44
C GLU A 13 -2.71 31.70 -3.42
N GLU A 14 -3.41 32.50 -4.22
CA GLU A 14 -2.85 33.70 -4.87
C GLU A 14 -3.77 34.93 -4.66
N PRO A 15 -3.19 36.15 -4.65
CA PRO A 15 -3.68 37.25 -3.82
C PRO A 15 -4.63 38.22 -4.53
N CYS A 16 -5.38 38.94 -3.68
CA CYS A 16 -6.43 39.91 -3.99
C CYS A 16 -6.13 40.92 -5.12
N ILE A 17 -7.11 41.08 -6.03
CA ILE A 17 -7.34 42.32 -6.78
C ILE A 17 -8.59 43.01 -6.19
N VAL A 18 -8.46 44.32 -5.94
CA VAL A 18 -9.34 45.15 -5.13
C VAL A 18 -10.32 45.96 -6.00
N SER A 19 -11.58 46.07 -5.53
CA SER A 19 -12.59 47.16 -5.71
C SER A 19 -13.69 46.99 -6.78
N PRO A 20 -14.88 47.64 -6.61
CA PRO A 20 -15.86 47.45 -5.53
C PRO A 20 -17.33 47.38 -6.05
N ILE A 21 -18.29 47.00 -5.18
CA ILE A 21 -19.55 47.72 -4.87
C ILE A 21 -20.59 46.78 -4.19
N VAL A 22 -20.66 46.95 -2.85
CA VAL A 22 -21.83 47.11 -1.96
C VAL A 22 -23.12 46.29 -2.17
N ALA A 23 -23.41 45.38 -1.21
CA ALA A 23 -24.70 45.30 -0.50
C ALA A 23 -24.61 44.51 0.84
N LYS A 24 -24.66 45.28 1.94
CA LYS A 24 -24.89 45.03 3.38
C LYS A 24 -25.22 43.60 3.92
N HIS A 25 -24.19 43.01 4.56
CA HIS A 25 -24.11 42.41 5.91
C HIS A 25 -25.29 41.66 6.57
N LYS A 26 -25.14 40.32 6.68
CA LYS A 26 -25.21 39.55 7.95
C LYS A 26 -24.06 38.53 7.95
N LYS A 27 -22.96 38.83 8.65
CA LYS A 27 -21.82 37.89 8.80
C LYS A 27 -22.20 36.80 9.80
N LYS A 28 -22.23 35.54 9.36
CA LYS A 28 -22.05 34.38 10.25
C LYS A 28 -20.64 34.47 10.80
N LYS A 29 -20.48 34.48 12.13
CA LYS A 29 -19.17 34.34 12.76
C LYS A 29 -18.66 32.93 12.43
N VAL A 30 -17.48 32.86 11.82
CA VAL A 30 -16.71 31.62 11.72
C VAL A 30 -16.19 31.37 13.13
N ILE A 31 -16.59 30.24 13.72
CA ILE A 31 -16.11 29.81 15.03
C ILE A 31 -14.72 29.22 14.80
N GLY A 32 -13.69 29.87 15.32
CA GLY A 32 -12.32 29.38 15.25
C GLY A 32 -12.05 28.29 16.28
N LEU A 33 -11.00 27.51 16.06
CA LEU A 33 -10.53 26.50 17.04
C LEU A 33 -10.20 27.16 18.39
N ASP A 34 -9.71 28.40 18.36
CA ASP A 34 -9.40 29.21 19.53
C ASP A 34 -10.65 29.66 20.30
N ASP A 35 -11.78 29.86 19.61
CA ASP A 35 -13.07 30.17 20.24
C ASP A 35 -13.59 28.94 21.01
N LEU A 36 -13.45 27.73 20.42
CA LEU A 36 -13.83 26.47 21.05
C LEU A 36 -12.95 26.13 22.26
N LEU A 37 -11.65 26.41 22.18
CA LEU A 37 -10.73 26.26 23.31
C LEU A 37 -11.04 27.26 24.42
N SER A 38 -11.35 28.51 24.08
CA SER A 38 -11.72 29.54 25.05
C SER A 38 -13.01 29.18 25.79
N ASP A 39 -14.03 28.69 25.08
CA ASP A 39 -15.28 28.19 25.67
C ASP A 39 -15.01 26.98 26.59
N PHE A 40 -14.14 26.05 26.17
CA PHE A 40 -13.77 24.90 27.00
C PHE A 40 -13.11 25.30 28.33
N TYR A 41 -12.23 26.31 28.32
CA TYR A 41 -11.60 26.81 29.55
C TYR A 41 -12.54 27.69 30.39
N GLN A 42 -13.46 28.44 29.78
CA GLN A 42 -14.49 29.20 30.51
C GLN A 42 -15.48 28.29 31.24
N VAL A 43 -15.94 27.22 30.60
CA VAL A 43 -16.84 26.22 31.21
C VAL A 43 -16.16 25.52 32.39
N LYS A 44 -14.82 25.37 32.37
CA LYS A 44 -14.05 24.79 33.46
C LYS A 44 -13.82 25.76 34.63
N SER A 45 -13.83 27.07 34.38
CA SER A 45 -13.71 28.10 35.43
C SER A 45 -15.02 28.47 36.13
N ASP A 46 -16.17 28.19 35.50
CA ASP A 46 -17.51 28.53 36.03
C ASP A 46 -18.15 27.40 36.87
N ILE A 47 -17.36 26.72 37.71
CA ILE A 47 -17.88 25.90 38.81
C ILE A 47 -17.89 26.76 40.09
N PRO A 48 -18.95 27.51 40.40
CA PRO A 48 -19.06 28.15 41.69
C PRO A 48 -19.33 27.10 42.77
N LYS A 49 -18.45 27.03 43.76
CA LYS A 49 -18.73 26.48 45.09
C LYS A 49 -19.95 27.21 45.66
N LYS A 50 -21.12 26.59 45.60
CA LYS A 50 -22.38 27.17 46.08
C LYS A 50 -22.51 26.88 47.58
N GLU A 51 -21.92 27.74 48.41
CA GLU A 51 -22.27 27.81 49.84
C GLU A 51 -23.72 28.31 50.00
N SER A 52 -24.44 27.65 50.91
CA SER A 52 -25.86 27.77 51.15
C SER A 52 -26.22 29.08 51.87
N LYS A 53 -27.06 29.91 51.25
CA LYS A 53 -27.82 30.95 51.96
C LYS A 53 -29.29 30.57 52.00
N ARG A 54 -29.72 30.13 53.18
CA ARG A 54 -31.13 29.88 53.53
C ARG A 54 -31.96 31.14 53.31
N ALA A 55 -32.97 31.05 52.45
CA ALA A 55 -34.12 31.96 52.42
C ALA A 55 -35.40 31.15 52.67
N LYS A 56 -36.34 31.79 53.36
CA LYS A 56 -37.43 31.18 54.13
C LYS A 56 -38.42 30.36 53.30
N ILE A 57 -38.84 29.26 53.93
CA ILE A 57 -39.88 28.30 53.57
C ILE A 57 -41.23 28.99 53.32
N HIS A 58 -41.85 28.67 52.18
CA HIS A 58 -43.31 28.61 52.06
C HIS A 58 -43.69 27.17 51.66
N LYS A 59 -44.54 26.56 52.49
CA LYS A 59 -44.93 25.15 52.46
C LYS A 59 -45.76 24.82 51.23
N PHE A 60 -45.34 23.81 50.48
CA PHE A 60 -46.24 22.85 49.85
C PHE A 60 -45.62 21.47 50.09
N ASP A 61 -46.40 20.58 50.72
CA ASP A 61 -46.04 19.18 50.96
C ASP A 61 -45.90 18.46 49.62
N GLU A 62 -44.68 18.20 49.18
CA GLU A 62 -44.35 17.04 48.35
C GLU A 62 -43.14 16.35 48.99
N SER A 63 -43.30 15.05 49.24
CA SER A 63 -42.38 14.18 49.94
C SER A 63 -41.01 14.15 49.24
N ASP A 64 -39.95 14.64 49.92
CA ASP A 64 -38.56 14.66 49.43
C ASP A 64 -38.01 13.25 49.11
N ASP A 65 -38.59 12.19 49.68
CA ASP A 65 -38.16 10.80 49.47
C ASP A 65 -38.35 10.28 48.01
N ASP A 66 -39.23 10.92 47.23
CA ASP A 66 -39.48 10.54 45.82
C ASP A 66 -38.45 11.15 44.84
N LEU A 67 -37.76 12.23 45.22
CA LEU A 67 -36.79 12.90 44.35
C LEU A 67 -35.47 12.14 44.28
N ASP A 68 -34.96 11.67 45.41
CA ASP A 68 -33.74 10.86 45.49
C ASP A 68 -33.89 9.52 44.76
N THR A 69 -35.10 8.94 44.80
CA THR A 69 -35.39 7.68 44.09
C THR A 69 -35.40 7.89 42.56
N ARG A 70 -35.98 9.00 42.08
CA ARG A 70 -35.96 9.36 40.64
C ARG A 70 -34.58 9.75 40.14
N GLU A 71 -33.78 10.44 40.97
CA GLU A 71 -32.40 10.78 40.62
C GLU A 71 -31.50 9.53 40.56
N ALA A 72 -31.69 8.58 41.49
CA ALA A 72 -31.01 7.29 41.46
C ALA A 72 -31.40 6.46 40.23
N GLU A 73 -32.68 6.44 39.85
CA GLU A 73 -33.15 5.80 38.62
C GLU A 73 -32.55 6.45 37.38
N LEU A 74 -32.56 7.79 37.30
CA LEU A 74 -31.96 8.54 36.19
C LEU A 74 -30.46 8.28 36.08
N ASN A 75 -29.72 8.28 37.20
CA ASN A 75 -28.30 7.94 37.22
C ASN A 75 -28.06 6.50 36.79
N ASN A 76 -28.94 5.56 37.13
CA ASN A 76 -28.84 4.18 36.67
C ASN A 76 -29.10 4.08 35.14
N TYR A 77 -30.06 4.84 34.60
CA TYR A 77 -30.28 4.95 33.16
C TYR A 77 -29.10 5.59 32.43
N VAL A 78 -28.55 6.69 32.96
CA VAL A 78 -27.39 7.38 32.40
C VAL A 78 -26.16 6.48 32.44
N ASN A 79 -25.91 5.77 33.55
CA ASN A 79 -24.81 4.82 33.66
C ASN A 79 -24.98 3.63 32.73
N LYS A 80 -26.20 3.12 32.56
CA LYS A 80 -26.50 2.06 31.58
C LYS A 80 -26.30 2.54 30.15
N CYS A 81 -26.70 3.76 29.83
CA CYS A 81 -26.45 4.38 28.53
C CYS A 81 -24.96 4.65 28.30
N GLN A 82 -24.22 5.09 29.32
CA GLN A 82 -22.78 5.30 29.28
C GLN A 82 -22.04 3.97 29.10
N GLN A 83 -22.46 2.91 29.77
CA GLN A 83 -21.92 1.57 29.63
C GLN A 83 -22.18 1.00 28.24
N GLN A 84 -23.41 1.15 27.72
CA GLN A 84 -23.74 0.83 26.33
C GLN A 84 -22.93 1.67 25.35
N MET A 85 -22.74 2.96 25.61
CA MET A 85 -21.94 3.85 24.77
C MET A 85 -20.46 3.50 24.80
N ASN A 86 -19.93 3.04 25.94
CA ASN A 86 -18.56 2.58 26.06
C ASN A 86 -18.36 1.21 25.38
N GLU A 87 -19.36 0.31 25.43
CA GLU A 87 -19.39 -0.95 24.65
C GLU A 87 -19.51 -0.69 23.13
N ILE A 88 -20.12 0.42 22.72
CA ILE A 88 -20.20 0.87 21.31
C ILE A 88 -18.92 1.62 20.89
N SER A 89 -18.27 2.32 21.83
CA SER A 89 -17.05 3.11 21.62
C SER A 89 -15.77 2.27 21.60
N THR A 90 -15.83 0.99 21.93
CA THR A 90 -14.71 0.07 21.69
C THR A 90 -14.57 -0.20 20.20
N ASP A 91 -13.89 0.74 19.55
CA ASP A 91 -13.03 0.54 18.39
C ASP A 91 -13.69 -0.06 17.14
N ASP A 92 -14.66 0.66 16.57
CA ASP A 92 -15.06 0.54 15.16
C ASP A 92 -13.94 1.06 14.21
N GLN A 93 -12.68 1.13 14.67
CA GLN A 93 -11.53 1.32 13.81
C GLN A 93 -11.33 0.09 12.95
N MET A 94 -10.82 0.31 11.73
CA MET A 94 -10.49 -0.83 10.89
C MET A 94 -9.41 -1.65 11.60
N PRO A 95 -9.54 -3.00 11.71
CA PRO A 95 -8.52 -3.82 12.33
C PRO A 95 -7.14 -3.43 11.83
N LEU A 96 -6.17 -3.42 12.74
CA LEU A 96 -4.78 -3.16 12.40
C LEU A 96 -4.39 -4.12 11.26
N TRP A 97 -4.15 -3.54 10.09
CA TRP A 97 -3.61 -4.24 8.93
C TRP A 97 -2.11 -4.11 8.92
N GLY A 98 -1.46 -5.06 8.27
CA GLY A 98 -0.01 -5.16 8.17
C GLY A 98 0.44 -6.59 8.45
N LEU A 99 1.42 -7.05 7.68
CA LEU A 99 2.13 -8.30 7.95
C LEU A 99 3.58 -7.98 8.26
N LEU A 100 4.20 -8.80 9.11
CA LEU A 100 5.65 -8.79 9.26
C LEU A 100 6.25 -9.44 8.00
N VAL A 101 6.74 -8.61 7.08
CA VAL A 101 7.28 -9.07 5.80
C VAL A 101 8.79 -9.31 5.89
N PHE A 102 9.47 -8.57 6.76
CA PHE A 102 10.90 -8.69 7.02
C PHE A 102 11.17 -9.10 8.46
N GLY A 103 11.97 -10.16 8.63
CA GLY A 103 12.55 -10.56 9.91
C GLY A 103 13.97 -10.00 10.07
N ASP A 104 14.83 -10.79 10.69
CA ASP A 104 16.24 -10.43 10.87
C ASP A 104 17.02 -10.47 9.56
N GLN A 105 17.79 -9.43 9.30
CA GLN A 105 18.69 -9.37 8.16
C GLN A 105 19.90 -10.28 8.36
N GLN A 106 20.32 -10.98 7.30
CA GLN A 106 21.49 -11.84 7.35
C GLN A 106 22.78 -11.01 7.31
N ALA A 107 23.75 -11.41 8.13
CA ALA A 107 25.09 -10.82 8.07
C ALA A 107 25.71 -11.08 6.70
N MET A 108 25.97 -10.00 5.96
CA MET A 108 26.52 -10.09 4.62
C MET A 108 27.98 -10.54 4.66
N ALA A 109 28.30 -11.56 3.86
CA ALA A 109 29.69 -11.85 3.54
C ALA A 109 30.28 -10.68 2.75
N THR A 110 31.49 -10.25 3.10
CA THR A 110 32.24 -9.24 2.34
C THR A 110 32.47 -9.78 0.92
N LEU A 111 31.72 -9.27 -0.05
CA LEU A 111 31.92 -9.58 -1.46
C LEU A 111 33.21 -8.89 -1.91
N THR A 112 34.25 -9.67 -2.19
CA THR A 112 35.50 -9.16 -2.75
C THR A 112 35.48 -9.32 -4.27
N PHE A 113 35.89 -8.28 -4.98
CA PHE A 113 35.93 -8.26 -6.45
C PHE A 113 37.37 -8.07 -6.95
N PRO A 114 38.25 -9.07 -6.75
CA PRO A 114 39.67 -8.94 -7.15
C PRO A 114 39.84 -8.71 -8.66
N GLU A 115 38.89 -9.21 -9.46
CA GLU A 115 38.83 -9.08 -10.92
C GLU A 115 38.65 -7.63 -11.42
N LEU A 116 38.25 -6.68 -10.56
CA LEU A 116 38.09 -5.27 -10.93
C LEU A 116 39.42 -4.64 -11.36
N SER A 117 40.50 -4.96 -10.65
CA SER A 117 41.86 -4.49 -10.95
C SER A 117 42.36 -4.93 -12.34
N SER A 118 41.80 -6.01 -12.88
CA SER A 118 42.15 -6.59 -14.16
C SER A 118 41.12 -6.31 -15.27
N CYS A 119 40.12 -5.45 -15.03
CA CYS A 119 39.11 -5.19 -16.05
C CYS A 119 39.68 -4.39 -17.23
N ALA A 120 39.29 -4.77 -18.45
CA ALA A 120 39.84 -4.23 -19.67
C ALA A 120 39.52 -2.74 -19.85
N LEU A 121 38.37 -2.28 -19.35
CA LEU A 121 37.93 -0.89 -19.37
C LEU A 121 38.80 0.00 -18.49
N LEU A 122 39.23 -0.51 -17.32
CA LEU A 122 40.20 0.22 -16.49
C LEU A 122 41.59 0.19 -17.11
N GLN A 123 42.03 -0.94 -17.67
CA GLN A 123 43.34 -1.04 -18.33
C GLN A 123 43.43 -0.09 -19.52
N SER A 124 42.43 -0.08 -20.42
CA SER A 124 42.39 0.83 -21.56
C SER A 124 42.34 2.30 -21.15
N PHE A 125 41.59 2.61 -20.09
CA PHE A 125 41.56 3.96 -19.54
C PHE A 125 42.93 4.35 -19.01
N MET A 126 43.60 3.50 -18.23
CA MET A 126 44.90 3.80 -17.64
C MET A 126 46.04 3.89 -18.66
N GLU A 127 45.95 3.16 -19.78
CA GLU A 127 46.92 3.24 -20.88
C GLU A 127 46.87 4.57 -21.66
N ASN A 128 45.86 5.41 -21.42
CA ASN A 128 45.77 6.72 -22.06
C ASN A 128 46.85 7.69 -21.50
N GLU A 129 47.66 8.26 -22.41
CA GLU A 129 48.75 9.18 -22.07
C GLU A 129 48.30 10.37 -21.20
N ALA A 130 47.05 10.84 -21.36
CA ALA A 130 46.49 11.92 -20.56
C ALA A 130 46.36 11.55 -19.06
N ASN A 131 46.13 10.27 -18.75
CA ASN A 131 45.99 9.79 -17.37
C ASN A 131 47.34 9.62 -16.67
N SER A 132 48.40 9.38 -17.44
CA SER A 132 49.79 9.44 -16.94
C SER A 132 50.18 10.85 -16.50
N LEU A 133 49.64 11.89 -17.15
CA LEU A 133 49.87 13.30 -16.77
C LEU A 133 49.11 13.72 -15.50
N LEU A 134 47.98 13.07 -15.20
CA LEU A 134 47.15 13.36 -14.04
C LEU A 134 47.59 12.62 -12.76
N GLY A 135 48.60 11.75 -12.85
CA GLY A 135 49.15 11.04 -11.69
C GLY A 135 48.17 10.09 -11.01
N ILE A 136 47.22 9.52 -11.77
CA ILE A 136 46.21 8.59 -11.26
C ILE A 136 46.92 7.30 -10.83
N LYS A 137 46.93 7.01 -9.53
CA LYS A 137 47.56 5.79 -8.96
C LYS A 137 46.54 4.68 -8.78
N THR A 138 46.88 3.47 -9.22
CA THR A 138 46.05 2.25 -9.15
C THR A 138 46.03 1.58 -7.77
N GLU A 139 46.82 2.09 -6.81
CA GLU A 139 47.00 1.50 -5.48
C GLU A 139 45.73 1.52 -4.61
N GLU A 140 44.70 2.30 -5.01
CA GLU A 140 43.38 2.37 -4.37
C GLU A 140 42.24 1.87 -5.29
N GLY A 141 42.51 0.87 -6.16
CA GLY A 141 41.67 0.48 -7.30
C GLY A 141 40.15 0.50 -7.11
N GLU A 142 39.61 -0.03 -5.99
CA GLU A 142 38.17 0.01 -5.71
C GLU A 142 37.66 1.42 -5.35
N ALA A 143 38.39 2.18 -4.53
CA ALA A 143 38.01 3.55 -4.18
C ALA A 143 38.04 4.50 -5.39
N PHE A 144 38.97 4.26 -6.33
CA PHE A 144 39.01 4.97 -7.60
C PHE A 144 37.74 4.69 -8.44
N LEU A 145 37.34 3.42 -8.56
CA LEU A 145 36.11 3.04 -9.25
C LEU A 145 34.85 3.57 -8.56
N GLU A 146 34.79 3.54 -7.22
CA GLU A 146 33.73 4.19 -6.44
C GLU A 146 33.62 5.67 -6.82
N GLY A 147 34.74 6.38 -6.90
CA GLY A 147 34.80 7.77 -7.34
C GLY A 147 34.30 7.98 -8.77
N LEU A 148 34.69 7.12 -9.72
CA LEU A 148 34.18 7.17 -11.09
C LEU A 148 32.67 6.91 -11.18
N LEU A 149 32.16 5.99 -10.36
CA LEU A 149 30.75 5.65 -10.29
C LEU A 149 29.92 6.83 -9.75
N VAL A 150 30.30 7.38 -8.60
CA VAL A 150 29.58 8.50 -7.94
C VAL A 150 29.56 9.74 -8.82
N ASN A 151 30.67 10.05 -9.51
CA ASN A 151 30.76 11.21 -10.40
C ASN A 151 30.17 10.95 -11.81
N GLY A 152 29.59 9.77 -12.06
CA GLY A 152 28.97 9.39 -13.33
C GLY A 152 29.96 9.16 -14.49
N TRP A 153 31.27 9.22 -14.25
CA TRP A 153 32.30 8.95 -15.26
C TRP A 153 32.32 7.49 -15.69
N LEU A 154 32.03 6.55 -14.79
CA LEU A 154 31.96 5.13 -15.14
C LEU A 154 30.88 4.87 -16.20
N LEU A 155 29.71 5.51 -16.08
CA LEU A 155 28.65 5.41 -17.09
C LEU A 155 29.10 5.97 -18.43
N LYS A 156 29.82 7.10 -18.45
CA LYS A 156 30.37 7.69 -19.68
C LYS A 156 31.39 6.76 -20.34
N LEU A 157 32.32 6.20 -19.57
CA LEU A 157 33.33 5.27 -20.09
C LEU A 157 32.68 4.04 -20.73
N VAL A 158 31.69 3.44 -20.05
CA VAL A 158 30.90 2.34 -20.60
C VAL A 158 30.13 2.76 -21.85
N THR A 159 29.61 4.00 -21.86
CA THR A 159 28.92 4.56 -23.02
C THR A 159 29.81 4.64 -24.24
N ASP A 160 31.04 5.13 -24.07
CA ASP A 160 32.02 5.29 -25.14
C ASP A 160 32.55 3.94 -25.67
N HIS A 161 32.72 2.95 -24.78
CA HIS A 161 33.20 1.61 -25.17
C HIS A 161 32.06 0.68 -25.66
N GLY A 162 30.80 1.02 -25.40
CA GLY A 162 29.63 0.23 -25.80
C GLY A 162 29.51 -1.14 -25.10
N ARG A 163 30.29 -1.40 -24.05
CA ARG A 163 30.37 -2.71 -23.38
C ARG A 163 30.46 -2.57 -21.86
N VAL A 164 29.72 -3.42 -21.15
CA VAL A 164 29.81 -3.58 -19.69
C VAL A 164 30.45 -4.92 -19.38
N GLU A 165 31.64 -4.92 -18.81
CA GLU A 165 32.30 -6.15 -18.37
C GLU A 165 31.57 -6.81 -17.19
N LYS A 166 31.70 -8.14 -17.09
CA LYS A 166 31.06 -8.93 -16.03
C LYS A 166 31.41 -8.43 -14.63
N CYS A 167 32.69 -8.16 -14.37
CA CYS A 167 33.16 -7.69 -13.07
C CYS A 167 32.55 -6.34 -12.68
N ILE A 168 32.44 -5.40 -13.62
CA ILE A 168 31.80 -4.08 -13.39
C ILE A 168 30.30 -4.26 -13.14
N GLY A 169 29.62 -5.10 -13.93
CA GLY A 169 28.20 -5.40 -13.74
C GLY A 169 27.90 -6.01 -12.37
N ALA A 170 28.65 -7.04 -11.98
CA ALA A 170 28.47 -7.74 -10.70
C ALA A 170 28.82 -6.86 -9.49
N TRP A 171 29.88 -6.07 -9.59
CA TRP A 171 30.28 -5.12 -8.54
C TRP A 171 29.26 -4.01 -8.35
N THR A 172 28.84 -3.33 -9.42
CA THR A 172 27.83 -2.26 -9.32
C THR A 172 26.48 -2.79 -8.82
N PHE A 173 26.04 -3.96 -9.27
CA PHE A 173 24.83 -4.60 -8.74
C PHE A 173 24.95 -4.91 -7.23
N SER A 174 26.11 -5.38 -6.79
CA SER A 174 26.36 -5.66 -5.37
C SER A 174 26.44 -4.38 -4.53
N LEU A 175 27.05 -3.30 -5.05
CA LEU A 175 27.05 -2.00 -4.39
C LEU A 175 25.63 -1.46 -4.21
N MET A 176 24.80 -1.55 -5.26
CA MET A 176 23.39 -1.13 -5.21
C MET A 176 22.63 -1.83 -4.08
N LEU A 177 22.84 -3.14 -3.93
CA LEU A 177 22.10 -3.96 -2.98
C LEU A 177 22.69 -3.97 -1.58
N TYR A 178 23.99 -3.80 -1.39
CA TYR A 178 24.62 -4.13 -0.10
C TYR A 178 25.59 -3.07 0.42
N SER A 179 25.88 -2.01 -0.33
CA SER A 179 26.81 -0.99 0.15
C SER A 179 26.24 -0.25 1.38
N PRO A 180 27.04 -0.03 2.44
CA PRO A 180 26.60 0.77 3.57
C PRO A 180 26.47 2.26 3.21
N LYS A 181 27.19 2.73 2.18
CA LYS A 181 27.19 4.13 1.75
C LYS A 181 25.99 4.42 0.84
N GLU A 182 25.13 5.35 1.25
CA GLU A 182 23.94 5.75 0.47
C GLU A 182 24.30 6.29 -0.93
N GLU A 183 25.35 7.10 -1.02
CA GLU A 183 25.82 7.69 -2.29
C GLU A 183 26.23 6.60 -3.30
N LEU A 184 26.92 5.55 -2.83
CA LEU A 184 27.29 4.42 -3.69
C LEU A 184 26.06 3.64 -4.13
N ARG A 185 25.09 3.40 -3.23
CA ARG A 185 23.86 2.68 -3.59
C ARG A 185 23.07 3.46 -4.66
N ALA A 186 22.95 4.78 -4.49
CA ALA A 186 22.28 5.65 -5.44
C ALA A 186 22.96 5.64 -6.82
N ALA A 187 24.28 5.87 -6.84
CA ALA A 187 25.06 5.92 -8.07
C ALA A 187 25.09 4.56 -8.79
N ALA A 188 25.24 3.46 -8.03
CA ALA A 188 25.16 2.10 -8.55
C ALA A 188 23.79 1.81 -9.16
N CYS A 189 22.70 2.16 -8.46
CA CYS A 189 21.35 1.99 -8.98
C CYS A 189 21.14 2.79 -10.27
N GLU A 190 21.58 4.06 -10.32
CA GLU A 190 21.47 4.89 -11.51
C GLU A 190 22.28 4.32 -12.68
N PHE A 191 23.50 3.86 -12.44
CA PHE A 191 24.32 3.19 -13.44
C PHE A 191 23.62 1.93 -13.97
N CYS A 192 23.23 1.01 -13.09
CA CYS A 192 22.55 -0.24 -13.44
C CYS A 192 21.22 -0.01 -14.18
N CYS A 193 20.47 1.03 -13.83
CA CYS A 193 19.25 1.39 -14.55
C CYS A 193 19.54 2.00 -15.93
N SER A 194 20.56 2.86 -16.03
CA SER A 194 20.89 3.58 -17.27
C SER A 194 21.44 2.67 -18.36
N ILE A 195 22.20 1.63 -18.00
CA ILE A 195 22.70 0.63 -18.95
C ILE A 195 21.60 -0.32 -19.47
N LEU A 196 20.49 -0.45 -18.74
CA LEU A 196 19.32 -1.23 -19.14
C LEU A 196 18.36 -0.42 -20.00
N LEU A 197 18.11 0.83 -19.60
CA LEU A 197 17.17 1.73 -20.26
C LEU A 197 17.83 3.11 -20.51
N PRO A 198 18.68 3.24 -21.55
CA PRO A 198 19.34 4.51 -21.85
C PRO A 198 18.32 5.59 -22.22
N LYS A 199 18.40 6.76 -21.55
CA LYS A 199 17.42 7.85 -21.68
C LYS A 199 17.48 8.58 -23.03
N ASN A 200 18.64 8.60 -23.67
CA ASN A 200 18.88 9.35 -24.89
C ASN A 200 19.57 8.45 -25.89
N GLN A 201 18.85 7.96 -26.90
CA GLN A 201 19.37 7.78 -28.25
C GLN A 201 18.26 7.31 -29.18
N VAL A 202 18.06 8.10 -30.24
CA VAL A 202 17.13 7.86 -31.36
C VAL A 202 17.64 6.69 -32.24
N ASP A 203 18.88 6.24 -32.03
CA ASP A 203 19.48 5.06 -32.66
C ASP A 203 19.99 4.07 -31.60
N THR A 204 19.54 2.84 -31.71
CA THR A 204 19.60 1.79 -30.67
C THR A 204 21.01 1.22 -30.51
N VAL A 205 21.91 1.86 -29.77
CA VAL A 205 23.14 1.19 -29.30
C VAL A 205 22.79 0.39 -28.04
N MET A 206 22.58 -0.92 -28.22
CA MET A 206 22.54 -1.84 -27.09
C MET A 206 23.95 -2.06 -26.58
N PHE A 207 24.19 -1.79 -25.30
CA PHE A 207 25.42 -2.22 -24.63
C PHE A 207 25.66 -3.73 -24.79
N GLU A 208 26.87 -4.13 -25.12
CA GLU A 208 27.25 -5.53 -24.94
C GLU A 208 27.42 -5.78 -23.43
N MET A 209 26.47 -6.50 -22.82
CA MET A 209 26.52 -6.79 -21.38
C MET A 209 27.20 -8.14 -21.17
N GLY A 210 28.37 -8.14 -20.54
CA GLY A 210 29.06 -9.38 -20.16
C GLY A 210 28.34 -10.13 -19.04
N TRP A 211 27.43 -9.48 -18.32
CA TRP A 211 26.63 -10.08 -17.25
C TRP A 211 25.40 -9.24 -16.90
N LEU A 212 24.32 -9.91 -16.53
CA LEU A 212 23.09 -9.33 -16.01
C LEU A 212 22.59 -10.21 -14.86
N PRO A 213 22.06 -9.61 -13.78
CA PRO A 213 21.51 -10.37 -12.69
C PRO A 213 20.22 -11.06 -13.12
N ASN A 214 20.08 -12.31 -12.71
CA ASN A 214 18.86 -13.10 -12.94
C ASN A 214 17.90 -12.96 -11.75
N HIS A 215 16.73 -13.59 -11.86
CA HIS A 215 15.73 -13.59 -10.80
C HIS A 215 16.27 -14.18 -9.48
N SER A 216 17.09 -15.23 -9.52
CA SER A 216 17.59 -15.86 -8.30
C SER A 216 18.52 -14.95 -7.49
N GLU A 217 19.27 -14.07 -8.14
CA GLU A 217 20.08 -13.06 -7.44
C GLU A 217 19.24 -11.97 -6.76
N LEU A 218 18.14 -11.55 -7.40
CA LEU A 218 17.19 -10.61 -6.80
C LEU A 218 16.42 -11.24 -5.65
N ARG A 219 16.05 -12.52 -5.77
CA ARG A 219 15.39 -13.28 -4.70
C ARG A 219 16.33 -13.48 -3.52
N ARG A 220 17.59 -13.84 -3.77
CA ARG A 220 18.64 -13.93 -2.74
C ARG A 220 18.85 -12.61 -2.01
N ALA A 221 18.75 -11.47 -2.70
CA ALA A 221 18.83 -10.16 -2.05
C ALA A 221 17.68 -9.95 -1.05
N LEU A 222 16.45 -10.32 -1.41
CA LEU A 222 15.31 -10.29 -0.48
C LEU A 222 15.52 -11.23 0.71
N GLU A 223 16.05 -12.43 0.49
CA GLU A 223 16.37 -13.38 1.57
C GLU A 223 17.41 -12.83 2.54
N VAL A 224 18.46 -12.17 2.03
CA VAL A 224 19.45 -11.45 2.84
C VAL A 224 18.80 -10.34 3.65
N TYR A 225 17.85 -9.62 3.05
CA TYR A 225 17.09 -8.57 3.71
C TYR A 225 16.12 -9.11 4.78
N GLY A 226 15.99 -10.44 4.91
CA GLY A 226 15.11 -11.08 5.89
C GLY A 226 13.68 -11.28 5.40
N PHE A 227 13.43 -11.33 4.08
CA PHE A 227 12.09 -11.46 3.50
C PHE A 227 11.43 -12.82 3.81
N LEU A 228 10.20 -12.79 4.35
CA LEU A 228 9.54 -13.96 4.95
C LEU A 228 8.46 -14.64 4.08
N LEU A 229 8.55 -14.60 2.75
CA LEU A 229 7.47 -15.01 1.84
C LEU A 229 6.90 -16.42 2.06
N ASP A 230 7.75 -17.40 2.37
CA ASP A 230 7.36 -18.81 2.52
C ASP A 230 7.39 -19.27 4.00
N SER A 231 7.58 -18.35 4.94
CA SER A 231 7.52 -18.68 6.37
C SER A 231 6.05 -18.73 6.82
N PRO A 232 5.55 -19.85 7.38
CA PRO A 232 4.19 -19.90 7.90
C PRO A 232 4.07 -18.87 9.01
N SER A 233 3.15 -17.92 8.84
CA SER A 233 2.74 -16.96 9.84
C SER A 233 2.11 -17.68 11.03
N LYS A 234 2.94 -18.20 11.93
CA LYS A 234 2.54 -18.63 13.26
C LYS A 234 2.30 -17.41 14.14
N SER A 235 1.29 -16.61 13.82
CA SER A 235 0.85 -15.54 14.71
C SER A 235 -0.57 -15.10 14.38
N SER A 236 -1.53 -15.98 14.65
CA SER A 236 -2.88 -15.56 15.07
C SER A 236 -2.85 -15.21 16.56
N SER A 237 -2.01 -14.26 16.95
CA SER A 237 -2.06 -13.67 18.29
C SER A 237 -1.73 -12.21 18.16
N SER A 238 -2.55 -11.39 18.83
CA SER A 238 -2.40 -9.96 19.05
C SER A 238 -0.99 -9.45 18.80
N MET A 239 -0.90 -8.49 17.89
CA MET A 239 0.28 -7.68 17.63
C MET A 239 0.64 -6.94 18.93
N GLU A 240 1.34 -7.59 19.85
CA GLU A 240 2.19 -6.87 20.79
C GLU A 240 3.27 -6.24 19.91
N ILE A 241 3.26 -4.91 19.88
CA ILE A 241 4.40 -4.14 19.41
C ILE A 241 5.53 -4.53 20.35
N VAL A 242 6.30 -5.55 19.96
CA VAL A 242 7.58 -5.82 20.60
C VAL A 242 8.40 -4.57 20.34
N ASP A 243 8.66 -3.83 21.40
CA ASP A 243 9.58 -2.70 21.41
C ASP A 243 10.92 -3.24 20.88
N GLY A 244 11.19 -2.93 19.61
CA GLY A 244 12.23 -3.57 18.82
C GLY A 244 13.57 -2.91 19.09
N ASP A 245 14.23 -3.34 20.17
CA ASP A 245 15.63 -2.98 20.48
C ASP A 245 16.65 -3.79 19.63
N SER A 246 16.23 -4.29 18.46
CA SER A 246 17.08 -4.99 17.50
C SER A 246 17.31 -4.08 16.29
N ASP A 247 18.50 -3.47 16.22
CA ASP A 247 18.96 -2.61 15.11
C ASP A 247 18.92 -3.29 13.72
N SER A 248 18.63 -4.59 13.63
CA SER A 248 18.63 -5.39 12.40
C SER A 248 17.25 -5.85 11.90
N ALA A 249 16.17 -5.53 12.61
CA ALA A 249 14.81 -5.96 12.25
C ALA A 249 14.11 -4.93 11.34
N GLY A 250 13.46 -5.40 10.27
CA GLY A 250 12.65 -4.57 9.36
C GLY A 250 13.26 -4.40 7.96
N PRO A 251 12.51 -3.77 7.04
CA PRO A 251 12.95 -3.60 5.67
C PRO A 251 14.22 -2.73 5.62
N PRO A 252 15.26 -3.16 4.90
CA PRO A 252 16.48 -2.39 4.85
C PRO A 252 16.34 -1.16 3.95
N HIS A 253 17.10 -0.10 4.24
CA HIS A 253 17.04 1.18 3.52
C HIS A 253 17.33 1.06 2.00
N ASN A 254 18.05 0.03 1.59
CA ASN A 254 18.40 -0.28 0.20
C ASN A 254 17.26 -0.94 -0.59
N ILE A 255 16.15 -1.36 0.03
CA ILE A 255 15.01 -2.00 -0.66
C ILE A 255 14.46 -1.12 -1.80
N LYS A 256 14.50 0.21 -1.64
CA LYS A 256 14.09 1.17 -2.68
C LYS A 256 14.88 0.99 -3.99
N TYR A 257 16.15 0.61 -3.91
CA TYR A 257 17.00 0.38 -5.08
C TYR A 257 16.67 -0.95 -5.75
N TRP A 258 16.36 -1.99 -4.96
CA TRP A 258 15.82 -3.25 -5.47
C TRP A 258 14.52 -3.02 -6.23
N ILE A 259 13.56 -2.28 -5.65
CA ILE A 259 12.26 -1.96 -6.26
C ILE A 259 12.45 -1.23 -7.59
N LYS A 260 13.31 -0.19 -7.60
CA LYS A 260 13.62 0.59 -8.81
C LYS A 260 14.27 -0.26 -9.89
N TYR A 261 15.22 -1.12 -9.52
CA TYR A 261 15.91 -1.98 -10.48
C TYR A 261 14.97 -3.00 -11.12
N VAL A 262 14.12 -3.67 -10.33
CA VAL A 262 13.09 -4.61 -10.84
C VAL A 262 12.17 -3.91 -11.83
N SER A 263 11.70 -2.70 -11.50
CA SER A 263 10.87 -1.89 -12.40
C SER A 263 11.55 -1.67 -13.75
N VAL A 264 12.82 -1.25 -13.76
CA VAL A 264 13.57 -0.97 -14.99
C VAL A 264 13.84 -2.24 -15.81
N CYS A 265 14.16 -3.37 -15.17
CA CYS A 265 14.31 -4.65 -15.86
C CYS A 265 13.04 -5.04 -16.64
N CYS A 266 11.86 -4.83 -16.05
CA CYS A 266 10.59 -5.13 -16.71
C CYS A 266 10.27 -4.14 -17.85
N GLN A 267 10.59 -2.86 -17.68
CA GLN A 267 10.43 -1.85 -18.75
C GLN A 267 11.36 -2.13 -19.94
N ALA A 268 12.57 -2.63 -19.67
CA ALA A 268 13.55 -2.95 -20.68
C ALA A 268 13.24 -4.23 -21.49
N ARG A 269 12.16 -4.97 -21.19
CA ARG A 269 11.85 -6.29 -21.80
C ARG A 269 11.92 -6.33 -23.33
N ALA A 270 11.48 -5.25 -23.98
CA ALA A 270 11.44 -5.17 -25.44
C ALA A 270 12.84 -5.14 -26.06
N LYS A 271 13.82 -4.65 -25.30
CA LYS A 271 15.24 -4.59 -25.68
C LYS A 271 16.00 -5.80 -25.11
N ARG A 272 15.73 -6.18 -23.86
CA ARG A 272 16.35 -7.30 -23.16
C ARG A 272 15.35 -7.99 -22.24
N SER A 273 15.06 -9.26 -22.51
CA SER A 273 14.28 -10.08 -21.57
C SER A 273 15.20 -10.63 -20.50
N VAL A 274 15.22 -10.01 -19.32
CA VAL A 274 15.99 -10.48 -18.15
C VAL A 274 15.25 -11.61 -17.43
N PHE A 275 13.92 -11.57 -17.44
CA PHE A 275 13.06 -12.51 -16.73
C PHE A 275 12.21 -13.34 -17.68
N SER A 276 11.82 -14.50 -17.21
CA SER A 276 10.76 -15.34 -17.74
C SER A 276 9.41 -14.93 -17.14
N THR A 277 8.33 -15.41 -17.76
CA THR A 277 6.96 -15.19 -17.27
C THR A 277 6.77 -15.65 -15.82
N ALA A 278 7.31 -16.82 -15.45
CA ALA A 278 7.16 -17.38 -14.11
C ALA A 278 7.92 -16.56 -13.04
N GLU A 279 9.10 -16.04 -13.39
CA GLU A 279 9.88 -15.18 -12.49
C GLU A 279 9.15 -13.84 -12.23
N VAL A 280 8.45 -13.30 -13.24
CA VAL A 280 7.64 -12.10 -13.06
C VAL A 280 6.37 -12.36 -12.25
N GLU A 281 5.75 -13.54 -12.38
CA GLU A 281 4.65 -13.97 -11.49
C GLU A 281 5.10 -13.96 -10.01
N ASP A 282 6.30 -14.46 -9.72
CA ASP A 282 6.92 -14.48 -8.37
C ASP A 282 7.26 -13.06 -7.87
N LEU A 283 7.82 -12.21 -8.74
CA LEU A 283 8.13 -10.81 -8.41
C LEU A 283 6.87 -10.00 -8.11
N ILE A 284 5.76 -10.19 -8.84
CA ILE A 284 4.48 -9.54 -8.53
C ILE A 284 3.98 -9.97 -7.16
N THR A 285 4.04 -11.28 -6.87
CA THR A 285 3.67 -11.80 -5.55
C THR A 285 4.50 -11.11 -4.46
N SER A 286 5.82 -11.02 -4.67
CA SER A 286 6.73 -10.37 -3.72
C SER A 286 6.40 -8.89 -3.52
N VAL A 287 6.21 -8.13 -4.61
CA VAL A 287 5.88 -6.70 -4.55
C VAL A 287 4.53 -6.44 -3.87
N ILE A 288 3.51 -7.27 -4.12
CA ILE A 288 2.23 -7.16 -3.41
C ILE A 288 2.42 -7.44 -1.92
N TYR A 289 3.27 -8.39 -1.55
CA TYR A 289 3.62 -8.65 -0.14
C TYR A 289 4.30 -7.44 0.51
N LEU A 290 5.19 -6.74 -0.22
CA LEU A 290 5.82 -5.50 0.29
C LEU A 290 4.80 -4.41 0.62
N PHE A 291 3.66 -4.33 -0.08
CA PHE A 291 2.57 -3.40 0.27
C PHE A 291 1.87 -3.73 1.59
N LEU A 292 2.04 -4.95 2.09
CA LEU A 292 1.50 -5.39 3.37
C LEU A 292 2.42 -5.05 4.53
N ASP A 293 3.66 -4.60 4.30
CA ASP A 293 4.51 -4.07 5.36
C ASP A 293 4.23 -2.59 5.60
N ARG A 294 3.80 -2.23 6.80
CA ARG A 294 3.52 -0.84 7.16
C ARG A 294 4.78 0.03 7.13
N GLN A 295 5.96 -0.54 7.38
CA GLN A 295 7.22 0.19 7.35
C GLN A 295 7.58 0.68 5.94
N LEU A 296 6.97 0.08 4.91
CA LEU A 296 7.18 0.43 3.50
C LEU A 296 6.17 1.42 2.93
N ILE A 297 5.26 1.97 3.75
CA ILE A 297 4.27 2.96 3.29
C ILE A 297 4.93 4.15 2.58
N GLY A 298 6.08 4.62 3.06
CA GLY A 298 6.84 5.71 2.44
C GLY A 298 7.35 5.41 1.02
N LEU A 299 7.39 4.14 0.61
CA LEU A 299 7.78 3.70 -0.73
C LEU A 299 6.59 3.33 -1.63
N SER A 300 5.36 3.68 -1.22
CA SER A 300 4.14 3.30 -1.95
C SER A 300 4.12 3.72 -3.42
N SER A 301 4.68 4.90 -3.75
CA SER A 301 4.78 5.36 -5.15
C SER A 301 5.72 4.47 -5.96
N ALA A 302 6.94 4.24 -5.46
CA ALA A 302 7.92 3.36 -6.11
C ALA A 302 7.40 1.93 -6.27
N LEU A 303 6.70 1.40 -5.27
CA LEU A 303 6.06 0.08 -5.35
C LEU A 303 4.95 0.05 -6.42
N LYS A 304 4.14 1.11 -6.54
CA LYS A 304 3.10 1.19 -7.59
C LYS A 304 3.72 1.23 -8.98
N ASP A 305 4.76 2.03 -9.18
CA ASP A 305 5.47 2.12 -10.46
C ASP A 305 6.13 0.78 -10.84
N CYS A 306 6.70 0.09 -9.85
CA CYS A 306 7.26 -1.24 -10.02
C CYS A 306 6.19 -2.27 -10.38
N LEU A 307 5.08 -2.32 -9.62
CA LEU A 307 3.97 -3.23 -9.90
C LEU A 307 3.35 -2.97 -11.28
N HIS A 308 3.21 -1.71 -11.68
CA HIS A 308 2.73 -1.34 -13.01
C HIS A 308 3.68 -1.84 -14.11
N SER A 309 5.00 -1.69 -13.91
CA SER A 309 6.02 -2.19 -14.83
C SER A 309 5.98 -3.71 -14.97
N LEU A 310 5.77 -4.42 -13.86
CA LEU A 310 5.60 -5.87 -13.82
C LEU A 310 4.31 -6.33 -14.53
N ILE A 311 3.18 -5.65 -14.32
CA ILE A 311 1.90 -5.95 -15.00
C ILE A 311 2.05 -5.76 -16.52
N ASN A 312 2.77 -4.72 -16.94
CA ASN A 312 3.04 -4.45 -18.34
C ASN A 312 4.09 -5.40 -18.95
N PHE A 313 4.74 -6.24 -18.14
CA PHE A 313 5.75 -7.19 -18.62
C PHE A 313 5.17 -8.34 -19.45
N PHE A 314 3.90 -8.70 -19.29
CA PHE A 314 3.33 -9.86 -19.97
C PHE A 314 2.96 -9.56 -21.43
N SER A 315 3.01 -10.58 -22.29
CA SER A 315 2.26 -10.56 -23.56
C SER A 315 0.77 -10.70 -23.27
N ASP A 316 -0.08 -10.29 -24.21
CA ASP A 316 -1.54 -10.39 -24.03
C ASP A 316 -1.99 -11.85 -23.83
N ASP A 317 -1.38 -12.80 -24.56
CA ASP A 317 -1.70 -14.23 -24.46
C ASP A 317 -1.36 -14.83 -23.09
N ALA A 318 -0.22 -14.45 -22.51
CA ALA A 318 0.25 -15.01 -21.24
C ALA A 318 -0.45 -14.38 -20.03
N PHE A 319 -0.90 -13.12 -20.15
CA PHE A 319 -1.32 -12.31 -19.02
C PHE A 319 -2.50 -12.91 -18.23
N HIS A 320 -3.51 -13.43 -18.92
CA HIS A 320 -4.70 -13.99 -18.27
C HIS A 320 -4.37 -15.21 -17.39
N LEU A 321 -3.57 -16.15 -17.90
CA LEU A 321 -3.17 -17.33 -17.13
C LEU A 321 -2.24 -16.95 -15.96
N SER A 322 -1.33 -16.00 -16.18
CA SER A 322 -0.44 -15.49 -15.13
C SER A 322 -1.21 -14.82 -14.00
N CYS A 323 -2.26 -14.04 -14.29
CA CYS A 323 -3.12 -13.44 -13.26
C CYS A 323 -3.72 -14.50 -12.32
N GLN A 324 -4.17 -15.63 -12.86
CA GLN A 324 -4.72 -16.72 -12.05
C GLN A 324 -3.66 -17.36 -11.13
N LYS A 325 -2.44 -17.57 -11.64
CA LYS A 325 -1.34 -18.12 -10.84
C LYS A 325 -0.89 -17.17 -9.74
N ILE A 326 -0.73 -15.88 -10.07
CA ILE A 326 -0.40 -14.83 -9.10
C ILE A 326 -1.45 -14.78 -7.99
N ALA A 327 -2.73 -14.79 -8.36
CA ALA A 327 -3.80 -14.72 -7.39
C ALA A 327 -3.84 -15.94 -6.45
N LYS A 328 -3.71 -17.16 -6.99
CA LYS A 328 -3.60 -18.38 -6.18
C LYS A 328 -2.39 -18.36 -5.25
N SER A 329 -1.25 -17.89 -5.76
CA SER A 329 0.00 -17.74 -5.00
C SER A 329 -0.19 -16.80 -3.79
N LEU A 330 -0.89 -15.68 -3.98
CA LEU A 330 -1.17 -14.72 -2.92
C LEU A 330 -2.20 -15.23 -1.91
N THR A 331 -3.29 -15.85 -2.36
CA THR A 331 -4.34 -16.36 -1.45
C THR A 331 -3.85 -17.46 -0.53
N CYS A 332 -2.83 -18.23 -0.91
CA CYS A 332 -2.21 -19.22 -0.04
C CYS A 332 -1.34 -18.61 1.07
N ARG A 333 -0.96 -17.32 0.97
CA ARG A 333 -0.01 -16.66 1.88
C ARG A 333 -0.64 -15.53 2.70
N VAL A 334 -1.60 -14.82 2.12
CA VAL A 334 -2.26 -13.68 2.75
C VAL A 334 -3.55 -14.13 3.45
N PRO A 335 -3.74 -13.80 4.74
CA PRO A 335 -4.99 -14.09 5.44
C PRO A 335 -6.21 -13.42 4.78
N THR A 336 -7.38 -14.04 4.93
CA THR A 336 -8.68 -13.51 4.45
C THR A 336 -9.27 -12.45 5.40
N ASP A 337 -8.41 -11.61 5.96
CA ASP A 337 -8.74 -10.46 6.82
C ASP A 337 -8.55 -9.14 6.05
N VAL A 338 -8.34 -8.01 6.74
CA VAL A 338 -8.12 -6.70 6.09
C VAL A 338 -6.90 -6.72 5.14
N ASN A 339 -5.91 -7.60 5.34
CA ASN A 339 -4.74 -7.70 4.48
C ASN A 339 -5.06 -8.17 3.06
N CYS A 340 -6.11 -8.98 2.88
CA CYS A 340 -6.55 -9.33 1.52
C CYS A 340 -7.10 -8.11 0.77
N LEU A 341 -7.80 -7.20 1.46
CA LEU A 341 -8.26 -5.94 0.87
C LEU A 341 -7.08 -5.06 0.45
N ARG A 342 -6.07 -4.94 1.33
CA ARG A 342 -4.82 -4.20 1.03
C ARG A 342 -4.08 -4.78 -0.16
N SER A 343 -4.06 -6.11 -0.29
CA SER A 343 -3.46 -6.81 -1.43
C SER A 343 -4.17 -6.45 -2.74
N VAL A 344 -5.50 -6.43 -2.75
CA VAL A 344 -6.30 -6.02 -3.93
C VAL A 344 -6.13 -4.52 -4.23
N GLU A 345 -6.13 -3.68 -3.19
CA GLU A 345 -5.98 -2.22 -3.33
C GLU A 345 -4.59 -1.80 -3.84
N SER A 346 -3.55 -2.61 -3.59
CA SER A 346 -2.20 -2.36 -4.10
C SER A 346 -2.17 -2.28 -5.64
N VAL A 347 -3.08 -2.99 -6.32
CA VAL A 347 -3.29 -2.92 -7.76
C VAL A 347 -4.19 -1.72 -8.08
N ALA A 348 -3.60 -0.52 -8.05
CA ALA A 348 -4.33 0.74 -8.18
C ALA A 348 -4.50 1.27 -9.62
N GLY A 349 -3.94 0.60 -10.63
CA GLY A 349 -3.95 1.08 -12.02
C GLY A 349 -5.36 1.12 -12.63
N LEU A 350 -5.63 2.17 -13.43
CA LEU A 350 -6.90 2.35 -14.14
C LEU A 350 -6.92 1.67 -15.51
N ASP A 351 -5.78 1.18 -15.98
CA ASP A 351 -5.66 0.45 -17.23
C ASP A 351 -6.34 -0.92 -17.17
N ALA A 352 -6.61 -1.50 -18.34
CA ALA A 352 -7.35 -2.75 -18.46
C ALA A 352 -6.63 -3.92 -17.77
N ARG A 353 -5.29 -3.96 -17.82
CA ARG A 353 -4.50 -5.05 -17.24
C ARG A 353 -4.52 -4.99 -15.71
N SER A 354 -4.30 -3.81 -15.13
CA SER A 354 -4.41 -3.60 -13.68
C SER A 354 -5.81 -3.94 -13.17
N LYS A 355 -6.87 -3.49 -13.85
CA LYS A 355 -8.26 -3.86 -13.53
C LYS A 355 -8.47 -5.38 -13.58
N HIS A 356 -7.96 -6.03 -14.61
CA HIS A 356 -8.09 -7.49 -14.74
C HIS A 356 -7.40 -8.23 -13.59
N LEU A 357 -6.14 -7.92 -13.28
CA LEU A 357 -5.42 -8.55 -12.16
C LEU A 357 -6.14 -8.28 -10.83
N ARG A 358 -6.57 -7.04 -10.59
CA ARG A 358 -7.34 -6.65 -9.39
C ARG A 358 -8.62 -7.46 -9.24
N SER A 359 -9.36 -7.64 -10.34
CA SER A 359 -10.58 -8.46 -10.37
C SER A 359 -10.26 -9.92 -10.03
N VAL A 360 -9.22 -10.50 -10.64
CA VAL A 360 -8.85 -11.91 -10.42
C VAL A 360 -8.39 -12.13 -8.98
N LEU A 361 -7.61 -11.21 -8.40
CA LEU A 361 -7.23 -11.25 -6.99
C LEU A 361 -8.45 -11.22 -6.07
N ALA A 362 -9.36 -10.26 -6.30
CA ALA A 362 -10.54 -10.11 -5.48
C ALA A 362 -11.44 -11.36 -5.52
N PHE A 363 -11.60 -11.96 -6.71
CA PHE A 363 -12.32 -13.22 -6.89
C PHE A 363 -11.67 -14.38 -6.14
N GLN A 364 -10.35 -14.56 -6.25
CA GLN A 364 -9.67 -15.66 -5.56
C GLN A 364 -9.71 -15.50 -4.04
N PHE A 365 -9.58 -14.28 -3.50
CA PHE A 365 -9.78 -14.03 -2.07
C PHE A 365 -11.22 -14.30 -1.63
N LEU A 366 -12.23 -13.99 -2.45
CA LEU A 366 -13.62 -14.36 -2.16
C LEU A 366 -13.82 -15.87 -2.06
N VAL A 367 -13.24 -16.63 -3.01
CA VAL A 367 -13.26 -18.10 -2.99
C VAL A 367 -12.65 -18.61 -1.67
N ALA A 368 -11.50 -18.07 -1.27
CA ALA A 368 -10.84 -18.41 -0.01
C ALA A 368 -11.69 -18.05 1.23
N CYS A 369 -12.46 -16.95 1.21
CA CYS A 369 -13.37 -16.60 2.32
C CYS A 369 -14.47 -17.64 2.57
N PHE A 370 -14.76 -18.51 1.58
CA PHE A 370 -15.73 -19.61 1.64
C PHE A 370 -15.07 -21.00 1.75
N ASP A 371 -13.83 -21.07 2.25
CA ASP A 371 -13.05 -22.29 2.43
C ASP A 371 -12.87 -23.11 1.14
N ASP A 372 -12.71 -22.43 -0.01
CA ASP A 372 -12.59 -23.05 -1.33
C ASP A 372 -13.76 -23.97 -1.71
N LYS A 373 -14.93 -23.82 -1.08
CA LYS A 373 -16.14 -24.63 -1.38
C LYS A 373 -16.86 -24.15 -2.64
N VAL A 374 -16.49 -22.97 -3.14
CA VAL A 374 -17.20 -22.27 -4.21
C VAL A 374 -16.24 -22.00 -5.37
N HIS A 375 -16.68 -22.31 -6.59
CA HIS A 375 -15.80 -22.26 -7.76
C HIS A 375 -16.34 -21.46 -8.95
N ASP A 376 -17.63 -21.12 -8.95
CA ASP A 376 -18.24 -20.33 -10.02
C ASP A 376 -18.83 -19.00 -9.53
N GLU A 377 -18.95 -18.08 -10.48
CA GLU A 377 -19.38 -16.70 -10.28
C GLU A 377 -20.77 -16.61 -9.63
N GLU A 378 -21.70 -17.46 -10.05
CA GLU A 378 -23.07 -17.46 -9.55
C GLU A 378 -23.15 -18.07 -8.16
N GLN A 379 -22.42 -19.16 -7.90
CA GLN A 379 -22.35 -19.75 -6.56
C GLN A 379 -21.79 -18.77 -5.54
N ILE A 380 -20.75 -17.98 -5.85
CA ILE A 380 -20.22 -16.97 -4.91
C ILE A 380 -21.31 -15.97 -4.53
N LEU A 381 -22.03 -15.43 -5.51
CA LEU A 381 -23.09 -14.45 -5.25
C LEU A 381 -24.27 -15.06 -4.48
N ARG A 382 -24.65 -16.30 -4.80
CA ARG A 382 -25.67 -17.04 -4.03
C ARG A 382 -25.23 -17.27 -2.58
N SER A 383 -23.96 -17.62 -2.37
CA SER A 383 -23.38 -17.77 -1.02
C SER A 383 -23.43 -16.44 -0.25
N LEU A 384 -23.10 -15.31 -0.88
CA LEU A 384 -23.23 -13.99 -0.25
C LEU A 384 -24.67 -13.64 0.13
N ILE A 385 -25.65 -13.95 -0.73
CA ILE A 385 -27.08 -13.74 -0.43
C ILE A 385 -27.53 -14.60 0.74
N SER A 386 -27.01 -15.83 0.86
CA SER A 386 -27.42 -16.79 1.88
C SER A 386 -26.95 -16.44 3.30
N ILE A 387 -26.05 -15.46 3.45
CA ILE A 387 -25.57 -15.01 4.75
C ILE A 387 -26.72 -14.38 5.53
N ASN A 388 -27.03 -14.94 6.70
CA ASN A 388 -28.09 -14.44 7.57
C ASN A 388 -27.63 -13.20 8.36
N LEU A 389 -27.79 -12.03 7.77
CA LEU A 389 -27.39 -10.74 8.38
C LEU A 389 -28.18 -10.39 9.65
N LYS A 390 -29.36 -10.98 9.85
CA LYS A 390 -30.19 -10.78 11.04
C LYS A 390 -29.72 -11.60 12.24
N ASP A 391 -28.91 -12.64 12.01
CA ASP A 391 -28.34 -13.43 13.09
C ASP A 391 -27.40 -12.55 13.93
N LYS A 392 -27.60 -12.55 15.25
CA LYS A 392 -26.77 -11.78 16.19
C LYS A 392 -25.31 -12.21 16.16
N ASN A 393 -25.03 -13.46 15.80
CA ASN A 393 -23.68 -14.02 15.71
C ASN A 393 -23.04 -13.86 14.33
N CYS A 394 -23.72 -13.20 13.37
CA CYS A 394 -23.15 -12.93 12.06
C CYS A 394 -21.93 -12.00 12.17
N ASP A 395 -20.79 -12.43 11.61
CA ASP A 395 -19.58 -11.62 11.53
C ASP A 395 -19.71 -10.58 10.41
N LEU A 396 -20.03 -9.35 10.81
CA LEU A 396 -20.22 -8.22 9.90
C LEU A 396 -18.90 -7.64 9.37
N LEU A 397 -17.77 -7.88 10.05
CA LEU A 397 -16.45 -7.55 9.51
C LEU A 397 -16.13 -8.46 8.33
N LYS A 398 -16.34 -9.77 8.48
CA LYS A 398 -16.18 -10.74 7.39
C LYS A 398 -17.11 -10.41 6.23
N MET A 399 -18.37 -10.04 6.51
CA MET A 399 -19.29 -9.58 5.47
C MET A 399 -18.80 -8.31 4.76
N TYR A 400 -18.25 -7.34 5.49
CA TYR A 400 -17.69 -6.13 4.90
C TYR A 400 -16.51 -6.44 3.96
N ILE A 401 -15.59 -7.30 4.39
CA ILE A 401 -14.46 -7.76 3.56
C ILE A 401 -14.98 -8.41 2.28
N GLN A 402 -15.91 -9.36 2.40
CA GLN A 402 -16.53 -10.02 1.26
C GLN A 402 -17.24 -9.03 0.33
N LEU A 403 -17.93 -8.03 0.87
CA LEU A 403 -18.61 -7.00 0.09
C LEU A 403 -17.62 -6.15 -0.73
N VAL A 404 -16.50 -5.74 -0.12
CA VAL A 404 -15.44 -4.97 -0.81
C VAL A 404 -14.75 -5.81 -1.88
N LEU A 405 -14.45 -7.08 -1.60
CA LEU A 405 -13.88 -7.96 -2.61
C LEU A 405 -14.85 -8.17 -3.78
N ALA A 406 -16.15 -8.36 -3.52
CA ALA A 406 -17.18 -8.51 -4.56
C ALA A 406 -17.32 -7.27 -5.43
N GLU A 407 -17.26 -6.07 -4.82
CA GLU A 407 -17.19 -4.82 -5.57
C GLU A 407 -15.97 -4.78 -6.50
N ASN A 408 -14.77 -5.08 -6.00
CA ASN A 408 -13.55 -5.03 -6.79
C ASN A 408 -13.55 -6.06 -7.93
N TRP A 409 -14.05 -7.26 -7.67
CA TRP A 409 -14.23 -8.32 -8.66
C TRP A 409 -15.20 -7.89 -9.77
N LEU A 410 -16.42 -7.48 -9.42
CA LEU A 410 -17.47 -7.17 -10.40
C LEU A 410 -17.19 -5.86 -11.15
N PHE A 411 -16.66 -4.84 -10.47
CA PHE A 411 -16.42 -3.54 -11.08
C PHE A 411 -15.25 -3.56 -12.08
N CYS A 412 -14.19 -4.31 -11.76
CA CYS A 412 -13.00 -4.36 -12.58
C CYS A 412 -13.06 -5.42 -13.69
N ASN A 413 -14.11 -6.25 -13.73
CA ASN A 413 -14.33 -7.23 -14.79
C ASN A 413 -15.40 -6.76 -15.78
N SER A 414 -14.98 -6.32 -16.97
CA SER A 414 -15.91 -5.89 -18.02
C SER A 414 -16.79 -7.03 -18.56
N LEU A 415 -16.31 -8.27 -18.55
CA LEU A 415 -17.03 -9.42 -19.11
C LEU A 415 -18.26 -9.83 -18.29
N LEU A 416 -18.34 -9.40 -17.02
CA LEU A 416 -19.46 -9.72 -16.13
C LEU A 416 -20.59 -8.71 -16.21
N LYS A 417 -20.34 -7.52 -16.76
CA LYS A 417 -21.36 -6.47 -16.92
C LYS A 417 -22.50 -6.92 -17.83
N ASP A 418 -22.20 -7.76 -18.81
CA ASP A 418 -23.15 -8.22 -19.82
C ASP A 418 -23.96 -9.46 -19.38
N LYS A 419 -23.71 -9.99 -18.17
CA LYS A 419 -24.42 -11.15 -17.62
C LYS A 419 -25.56 -10.68 -16.70
N PRO A 420 -26.83 -10.69 -17.16
CA PRO A 420 -27.96 -10.14 -16.39
C PRO A 420 -28.15 -10.83 -15.04
N ILE A 421 -27.98 -12.15 -14.98
CA ILE A 421 -28.11 -12.95 -13.76
C ILE A 421 -27.14 -12.48 -12.67
N ILE A 422 -25.90 -12.15 -13.03
CA ILE A 422 -24.87 -11.69 -12.08
C ILE A 422 -25.26 -10.30 -11.54
N SER A 423 -25.70 -9.39 -12.42
CA SER A 423 -26.14 -8.05 -12.03
C SER A 423 -27.35 -8.07 -11.09
N GLU A 424 -28.35 -8.91 -11.39
CA GLU A 424 -29.54 -9.09 -10.56
C GLU A 424 -29.20 -9.69 -9.20
N THR A 425 -28.38 -10.74 -9.19
CA THR A 425 -27.97 -11.42 -7.95
C THR A 425 -27.11 -10.50 -7.07
N TRP A 426 -26.20 -9.73 -7.67
CA TRP A 426 -25.42 -8.73 -6.94
C TRP A 426 -26.31 -7.63 -6.36
N SER A 427 -27.27 -7.12 -7.14
CA SER A 427 -28.24 -6.13 -6.66
C SER A 427 -29.08 -6.66 -5.50
N ALA A 428 -29.47 -7.94 -5.53
CA ALA A 428 -30.17 -8.59 -4.42
C ALA A 428 -29.29 -8.69 -3.16
N CYS A 429 -28.02 -9.08 -3.31
CA CYS A 429 -27.06 -9.10 -2.20
C CYS A 429 -26.92 -7.73 -1.54
N LEU A 430 -26.76 -6.68 -2.35
CA LEU A 430 -26.66 -5.31 -1.85
C LEU A 430 -27.92 -4.83 -1.13
N ARG A 431 -29.12 -5.16 -1.66
CA ARG A 431 -30.39 -4.86 -0.99
C ARG A 431 -30.49 -5.59 0.35
N ASN A 432 -30.07 -6.84 0.44
CA ASN A 432 -30.02 -7.57 1.70
C ASN A 432 -29.11 -6.86 2.71
N CYS A 433 -27.90 -6.48 2.31
CA CYS A 433 -26.96 -5.74 3.15
C CYS A 433 -27.53 -4.40 3.64
N SER A 434 -28.20 -3.66 2.76
CA SER A 434 -28.74 -2.34 3.09
C SER A 434 -30.03 -2.40 3.92
N CYS A 435 -30.88 -3.42 3.74
CA CYS A 435 -32.23 -3.46 4.32
C CYS A 435 -32.34 -4.40 5.52
N GLN A 436 -31.54 -5.46 5.61
CA GLN A 436 -31.63 -6.42 6.72
C GLN A 436 -30.86 -5.97 7.96
N ILE A 437 -29.88 -5.07 7.80
CA ILE A 437 -29.17 -4.41 8.89
C ILE A 437 -29.91 -3.11 9.23
N THR A 438 -30.52 -3.05 10.41
CA THR A 438 -31.28 -1.86 10.83
C THR A 438 -30.37 -0.67 11.08
N SER A 439 -30.85 0.56 10.90
CA SER A 439 -30.08 1.77 11.24
C SER A 439 -29.71 1.89 12.73
N THR A 440 -30.44 1.19 13.58
CA THR A 440 -30.22 1.07 15.03
C THR A 440 -29.38 -0.15 15.41
N ASP A 441 -28.82 -0.86 14.42
CA ASP A 441 -27.94 -2.00 14.69
C ASP A 441 -26.58 -1.50 15.16
N LEU A 442 -26.26 -1.82 16.41
CA LEU A 442 -25.06 -1.36 17.11
C LEU A 442 -23.90 -2.36 17.04
N ARG A 443 -24.07 -3.49 16.34
CA ARG A 443 -22.98 -4.45 16.14
C ARG A 443 -21.85 -3.78 15.36
N SER A 444 -20.61 -4.12 15.72
CA SER A 444 -19.43 -3.60 15.01
C SER A 444 -19.55 -3.87 13.51
N TYR A 445 -19.10 -2.91 12.69
CA TYR A 445 -19.21 -2.93 11.22
C TYR A 445 -20.63 -2.91 10.61
N ALA A 446 -21.72 -2.98 11.39
CA ALA A 446 -23.08 -2.94 10.86
C ALA A 446 -23.36 -1.70 10.01
N SER A 447 -22.99 -0.52 10.52
CA SER A 447 -23.17 0.72 9.78
C SER A 447 -22.27 0.79 8.53
N LYS A 448 -21.05 0.24 8.58
CA LYS A 448 -20.13 0.22 7.43
C LYS A 448 -20.67 -0.65 6.29
N VAL A 449 -21.14 -1.88 6.60
CA VAL A 449 -21.75 -2.79 5.62
C VAL A 449 -22.97 -2.13 4.97
N ARG A 450 -23.89 -1.60 5.79
CA ARG A 450 -25.12 -0.95 5.33
C ARG A 450 -24.83 0.26 4.43
N SER A 451 -23.97 1.17 4.87
CA SER A 451 -23.63 2.38 4.12
C SER A 451 -22.90 2.05 2.81
N LYS A 452 -21.95 1.11 2.83
CA LYS A 452 -21.25 0.66 1.62
C LYS A 452 -22.21 0.04 0.62
N ALA A 453 -23.11 -0.84 1.07
CA ALA A 453 -24.10 -1.45 0.20
C ALA A 453 -25.08 -0.42 -0.39
N SER A 454 -25.54 0.53 0.42
CA SER A 454 -26.41 1.63 -0.03
C SER A 454 -25.74 2.50 -1.10
N TYR A 455 -24.48 2.86 -0.88
CA TYR A 455 -23.68 3.61 -1.86
C TYR A 455 -23.53 2.84 -3.19
N LEU A 456 -23.24 1.55 -3.13
CA LEU A 456 -23.11 0.70 -4.31
C LEU A 456 -24.43 0.53 -5.08
N LEU A 457 -25.57 0.45 -4.38
CA LEU A 457 -26.89 0.41 -5.02
C LEU A 457 -27.19 1.69 -5.80
N GLN A 458 -26.84 2.85 -5.24
CA GLN A 458 -27.03 4.14 -5.92
C GLN A 458 -26.16 4.22 -7.18
N GLY A 459 -24.89 3.81 -7.09
CA GLY A 459 -23.97 3.80 -8.24
C GLY A 459 -24.37 2.82 -9.35
N ASN A 460 -25.01 1.70 -9.01
CA ASN A 460 -25.55 0.75 -9.98
C ASN A 460 -26.83 1.25 -10.68
N ALA A 461 -27.61 2.12 -10.05
CA ALA A 461 -28.84 2.67 -10.65
C ALA A 461 -28.57 3.75 -11.72
N THR A 462 -27.38 4.34 -11.71
CA THR A 462 -26.95 5.41 -12.63
C THR A 462 -26.10 4.91 -13.82
N ARG A 463 -26.00 3.59 -14.04
CA ARG A 463 -25.15 3.00 -15.08
C ARG A 463 -25.92 2.19 -16.09
#